data_AF-A0A3C1G294-F1
#
_entry.id   AF-A0A3C1G294-F1
#
_cell.length_a   1.000
_cell.length_b   1.000
_cell.length_c   1.000
_cell.angle_alpha   90.00
_cell.angle_beta   90.00
_cell.angle_gamma   90.00
#
_symmetry.space_group_name_H-M   'P 1'
#
loop_
_entity.id
_entity.type
_entity.pdbx_description
1 polymer ?
#
loop_
_entity_poly.entity_id
_entity_poly.type
_entity_poly.pdbx_seq_one_letter_code
_entity_poly.pdbx_strand_id
1 'polypeptide(L)'
;MLTNRNGQEAILTGVHPKRKRTGVYIIKTHIWYLERLVWIIAAIVLLMSSLLTALHNRNWVVFILAVGMSSVFVSLTGFCVVGNILYRLGVKPILENSLKKGQKSKFYFMQTDRWYLERYIYLIVGINLSWTALFVRFHSLWWLCFPAFVGAATIVFAFTGFCILANLLYRLGAEPRLCINL
;
A
#
# COMPACT_ATOMS: atom_id res chain seq x y z
N MET A 1 -23.80 37.30 11.24
CA MET A 1 -22.90 38.31 10.61
C MET A 1 -21.57 38.31 11.34
N LEU A 2 -20.55 37.67 10.78
CA LEU A 2 -19.15 37.94 11.08
C LEU A 2 -18.46 38.11 9.73
N THR A 3 -18.21 39.37 9.36
CA THR A 3 -17.65 39.75 8.07
C THR A 3 -16.13 39.64 8.12
N ASN A 4 -15.54 38.88 7.19
CA ASN A 4 -14.10 38.84 6.96
C ASN A 4 -13.78 39.85 5.85
N ARG A 5 -12.72 40.65 6.03
CA ARG A 5 -12.29 41.81 5.21
C ARG A 5 -12.02 41.54 3.72
N ASN A 6 -12.29 40.34 3.19
CA ASN A 6 -11.93 39.97 1.82
C ASN A 6 -13.10 39.58 0.91
N GLY A 7 -14.36 39.88 1.27
CA GLY A 7 -15.47 39.88 0.30
C GLY A 7 -15.63 38.62 -0.57
N GLN A 8 -15.38 37.43 -0.02
CA GLN A 8 -15.63 36.16 -0.73
C GLN A 8 -16.69 35.34 0.01
N GLU A 9 -17.94 35.58 -0.37
CA GLU A 9 -19.04 34.62 -0.17
C GLU A 9 -19.24 33.83 -1.46
N ALA A 10 -18.81 32.56 -1.47
CA ALA A 10 -19.21 31.58 -2.47
C ALA A 10 -19.10 30.14 -1.90
N ILE A 11 -20.10 29.78 -1.08
CA ILE A 11 -20.98 28.60 -1.25
C ILE A 11 -20.35 27.31 -1.87
N LEU A 12 -20.18 26.30 -1.01
CA LEU A 12 -20.57 24.88 -1.21
C LEU A 12 -20.27 24.16 -2.54
N THR A 13 -19.01 24.08 -2.95
CA THR A 13 -18.48 22.85 -3.60
C THR A 13 -17.06 22.61 -3.12
N GLY A 14 -16.88 21.66 -2.20
CA GLY A 14 -15.59 21.30 -1.59
C GLY A 14 -14.64 20.57 -2.54
N VAL A 15 -14.27 21.19 -3.65
CA VAL A 15 -13.18 20.72 -4.53
C VAL A 15 -12.15 21.83 -4.63
N HIS A 16 -11.21 21.84 -3.70
CA HIS A 16 -10.00 22.65 -3.86
C HIS A 16 -9.26 22.21 -5.13
N PRO A 17 -8.86 23.13 -6.02
CA PRO A 17 -8.08 22.77 -7.21
C PRO A 17 -6.76 22.13 -6.77
N LYS A 18 -6.55 20.86 -7.14
CA LYS A 18 -5.35 20.08 -6.81
C LYS A 18 -4.11 20.74 -7.43
N ARG A 19 -3.43 21.59 -6.65
CA ARG A 19 -2.10 22.08 -7.01
C ARG A 19 -1.15 20.88 -7.10
N LYS A 20 -0.57 20.59 -8.28
CA LYS A 20 0.41 19.51 -8.47
C LYS A 20 1.55 19.70 -7.46
N ARG A 21 1.63 18.83 -6.46
CA ARG A 21 2.73 18.82 -5.49
C ARG A 21 3.96 18.29 -6.23
N THR A 22 5.03 19.09 -6.28
CA THR A 22 6.27 18.78 -7.03
C THR A 22 7.36 18.15 -6.17
N GLY A 23 7.11 17.94 -4.88
CA GLY A 23 8.05 17.28 -3.96
C GLY A 23 8.11 15.77 -4.14
N VAL A 24 9.27 15.17 -3.81
CA VAL A 24 9.45 13.72 -3.74
C VAL A 24 8.90 13.22 -2.41
N TYR A 25 7.99 12.25 -2.46
CA TYR A 25 7.51 11.58 -1.25
C TYR A 25 8.50 10.49 -0.83
N ILE A 26 9.21 10.73 0.28
CA ILE A 26 10.14 9.77 0.90
C ILE A 26 9.68 9.52 2.34
N ILE A 27 9.53 8.25 2.71
CA ILE A 27 9.15 7.87 4.07
C ILE A 27 10.41 7.75 4.93
N LYS A 28 10.40 8.36 6.14
CA LYS A 28 11.50 8.22 7.11
C LYS A 28 11.73 6.74 7.46
N THR A 29 12.99 6.31 7.42
CA THR A 29 13.42 4.90 7.52
C THR A 29 14.02 4.50 8.87
N HIS A 30 14.09 5.41 9.83
CA HIS A 30 14.84 5.23 11.08
C HIS A 30 14.20 4.26 12.09
N ILE A 31 12.95 3.82 11.85
CA ILE A 31 12.24 2.85 12.68
C ILE A 31 11.63 1.75 11.81
N TRP A 32 11.82 0.49 12.22
CA TRP A 32 11.18 -0.67 11.60
C TRP A 32 9.75 -0.81 12.12
N TYR A 33 8.79 -0.25 11.38
CA TYR A 33 7.36 -0.34 11.68
C TYR A 33 6.69 -1.49 10.92
N LEU A 34 5.53 -1.91 11.44
CA LEU A 34 4.72 -3.03 10.97
C LEU A 34 4.52 -3.04 9.46
N GLU A 35 4.18 -1.89 8.87
CA GLU A 35 3.89 -1.77 7.45
C GLU A 35 5.10 -2.15 6.58
N ARG A 36 6.32 -1.71 6.93
CA ARG A 36 7.55 -2.05 6.19
C ARG A 36 7.84 -3.56 6.22
N LEU A 37 7.63 -4.21 7.35
CA LEU A 37 7.80 -5.66 7.47
C LEU A 37 6.78 -6.42 6.61
N VAL A 38 5.53 -5.95 6.55
CA VAL A 38 4.51 -6.52 5.65
C VAL A 38 4.99 -6.46 4.19
N TRP A 39 5.56 -5.33 3.76
CA TRP A 39 6.10 -5.18 2.41
C TRP A 39 7.27 -6.13 2.12
N ILE A 40 8.19 -6.34 3.06
CA ILE A 40 9.29 -7.32 2.91
C ILE A 40 8.74 -8.74 2.78
N ILE A 41 7.83 -9.13 3.67
CA ILE A 41 7.23 -10.46 3.65
C ILE A 41 6.51 -10.69 2.31
N ALA A 42 5.73 -9.72 1.85
CA ALA A 42 5.05 -9.79 0.56
C ALA A 42 6.05 -9.92 -0.60
N ALA A 43 7.15 -9.17 -0.57
CA ALA A 43 8.16 -9.23 -1.62
C ALA A 43 8.91 -10.57 -1.66
N ILE A 44 9.28 -11.12 -0.50
CA ILE A 44 9.90 -12.45 -0.41
C ILE A 44 8.96 -13.50 -0.98
N VAL A 45 7.68 -13.47 -0.61
CA VAL A 45 6.67 -14.40 -1.15
C VAL A 45 6.54 -14.26 -2.66
N LEU A 46 6.49 -13.04 -3.19
CA LEU A 46 6.39 -12.81 -4.63
C LEU A 46 7.63 -13.30 -5.40
N LEU A 47 8.84 -13.04 -4.90
CA LEU A 47 10.07 -13.49 -5.56
C LEU A 47 10.23 -15.01 -5.48
N MET A 48 10.00 -15.60 -4.31
CA MET A 48 10.06 -17.06 -4.15
C MET A 48 9.01 -17.76 -5.00
N SER A 49 7.78 -17.25 -5.00
CA SER A 49 6.71 -17.79 -5.85
C SER A 49 7.04 -17.66 -7.34
N SER A 50 7.58 -16.51 -7.77
CA SER A 50 7.99 -16.31 -9.17
C SER A 50 9.12 -17.27 -9.56
N LEU A 51 10.11 -17.45 -8.69
CA LEU A 51 11.23 -18.37 -8.90
C LEU A 51 10.77 -19.83 -8.97
N LEU A 52 9.89 -20.26 -8.05
CA LEU A 52 9.32 -21.61 -8.07
C LEU A 52 8.41 -21.85 -9.29
N THR A 53 7.71 -20.81 -9.74
CA THR A 53 6.91 -20.89 -10.97
C THR A 53 7.78 -21.08 -12.20
N ALA A 54 8.98 -20.48 -12.21
CA ALA A 54 9.96 -20.62 -13.28
C ALA A 54 10.70 -21.98 -13.25
N LEU A 55 11.06 -22.48 -12.07
CA LEU A 55 11.93 -23.66 -11.92
C LEU A 55 11.19 -24.99 -11.76
N HIS A 56 10.03 -25.00 -11.09
CA HIS A 56 9.39 -26.24 -10.67
C HIS A 56 8.07 -26.51 -11.38
N ASN A 57 7.04 -25.69 -11.14
CA ASN A 57 5.70 -25.91 -11.68
C ASN A 57 4.92 -24.61 -11.84
N ARG A 58 4.13 -24.48 -12.92
CA ARG A 58 3.32 -23.28 -13.18
C ARG A 58 2.26 -23.02 -12.10
N ASN A 59 1.89 -24.04 -11.33
CA ASN A 59 0.89 -23.91 -10.27
C ASN A 59 1.32 -22.98 -9.13
N TRP A 60 2.62 -22.73 -8.94
CA TRP A 60 3.11 -21.81 -7.91
C TRP A 60 2.66 -20.36 -8.10
N VAL A 61 2.14 -20.02 -9.29
CA VAL A 61 1.53 -18.71 -9.58
C VAL A 61 0.32 -18.39 -8.69
N VAL A 62 -0.32 -19.42 -8.09
CA VAL A 62 -1.46 -19.21 -7.18
C VAL A 62 -1.07 -18.38 -5.95
N PHE A 63 0.20 -18.42 -5.51
CA PHE A 63 0.66 -17.57 -4.41
C PHE A 63 0.73 -16.10 -4.82
N ILE A 64 1.16 -15.80 -6.05
CA ILE A 64 1.11 -14.43 -6.61
C ILE A 64 -0.34 -13.94 -6.63
N LEU A 65 -1.27 -14.77 -7.11
CA LEU A 65 -2.70 -14.47 -7.11
C LEU A 65 -3.24 -14.25 -5.69
N ALA A 66 -2.85 -15.09 -4.73
CA ALA A 66 -3.27 -14.97 -3.33
C ALA A 66 -2.77 -13.66 -2.69
N VAL A 67 -1.52 -13.26 -2.94
CA VAL A 67 -0.99 -11.96 -2.49
C VAL A 67 -1.77 -10.81 -3.16
N GLY A 68 -2.05 -10.91 -4.45
CA GLY A 68 -2.85 -9.92 -5.18
C GLY A 68 -4.25 -9.75 -4.59
N MET A 69 -4.98 -10.85 -4.45
CA MET A 69 -6.34 -10.89 -3.90
C MET A 69 -6.39 -10.41 -2.44
N SER A 70 -5.43 -10.83 -1.61
CA SER A 70 -5.36 -10.36 -0.22
C SER A 70 -5.08 -8.86 -0.13
N SER A 71 -4.27 -8.30 -1.04
CA SER A 71 -4.01 -6.85 -1.10
C SER A 71 -5.26 -6.06 -1.50
N VAL A 72 -6.05 -6.57 -2.46
CA VAL A 72 -7.36 -5.97 -2.80
C VAL A 72 -8.30 -6.04 -1.60
N PHE A 73 -8.37 -7.18 -0.92
CA PHE A 73 -9.19 -7.35 0.28
C PHE A 73 -8.80 -6.38 1.40
N VAL A 74 -7.50 -6.20 1.65
CA VAL A 74 -6.97 -5.20 2.60
C VAL A 74 -7.42 -3.79 2.22
N SER A 75 -7.33 -3.45 0.93
CA SER A 75 -7.77 -2.14 0.48
C SER A 75 -9.27 -1.94 0.71
N LEU A 76 -10.10 -2.97 0.55
CA LEU A 76 -11.54 -2.85 0.75
C LEU A 76 -11.95 -2.80 2.22
N THR A 77 -11.35 -3.64 3.06
CA THR A 77 -11.80 -3.90 4.45
C THR A 77 -10.90 -3.29 5.52
N GLY A 78 -9.66 -2.93 5.18
CA GLY A 78 -8.63 -2.54 6.13
C GLY A 78 -8.02 -3.71 6.93
N PHE A 79 -8.46 -4.95 6.70
CA PHE A 79 -7.98 -6.11 7.43
C PHE A 79 -6.78 -6.77 6.71
N CYS A 80 -5.57 -6.57 7.25
CA CYS A 80 -4.36 -7.19 6.75
C CYS A 80 -4.00 -8.45 7.53
N VAL A 81 -4.05 -9.61 6.86
CA VAL A 81 -3.71 -10.92 7.46
C VAL A 81 -2.29 -10.90 8.01
N VAL A 82 -1.31 -10.47 7.21
CA VAL A 82 0.10 -10.39 7.60
C VAL A 82 0.30 -9.35 8.70
N GLY A 83 -0.30 -8.17 8.56
CA GLY A 83 -0.23 -7.12 9.57
C GLY A 83 -0.78 -7.58 10.92
N ASN A 84 -1.90 -8.29 10.93
CA ASN A 84 -2.50 -8.80 12.16
C ASN A 84 -1.70 -9.93 12.81
N ILE A 85 -0.99 -10.75 12.02
CA ILE A 85 -0.01 -11.72 12.54
C ILE A 85 1.15 -10.98 13.21
N LEU A 86 1.72 -9.97 12.55
CA LEU A 86 2.83 -9.18 13.10
C LEU A 86 2.44 -8.38 14.33
N TYR A 87 1.21 -7.86 14.37
CA TYR A 87 0.65 -7.19 15.53
C TYR A 87 0.61 -8.13 16.74
N ARG A 88 0.20 -9.39 16.54
CA ARG A 88 0.22 -10.41 17.60
C ARG A 88 1.62 -10.80 18.06
N LEU A 89 2.62 -10.66 17.18
CA LEU A 89 4.03 -10.83 17.53
C LEU A 89 4.61 -9.63 18.30
N GLY A 90 3.82 -8.59 18.57
CA GLY A 90 4.22 -7.45 19.38
C GLY A 90 4.89 -6.31 18.61
N VAL A 91 4.87 -6.34 17.28
CA VAL A 91 5.39 -5.24 16.44
C VAL A 91 4.43 -4.06 16.53
N LYS A 92 4.93 -2.88 16.95
CA LYS A 92 4.13 -1.67 17.11
C LYS A 92 3.85 -1.01 15.74
N PRO A 93 2.59 -0.81 15.34
CA PRO A 93 2.24 -0.01 14.17
C PRO A 93 2.31 1.49 14.47
N ILE A 94 2.67 2.30 13.48
CA ILE A 94 2.67 3.77 13.60
C ILE A 94 1.24 4.33 13.59
N LEU A 95 0.33 3.69 12.85
CA LEU A 95 -1.00 4.21 12.57
C LEU A 95 -2.05 3.93 13.67
N GLU A 96 -1.75 3.05 14.64
CA GLU A 96 -2.68 2.72 15.75
C GLU A 96 -2.87 3.90 16.72
N ASN A 97 -1.92 4.84 16.77
CA ASN A 97 -1.96 5.97 17.70
C ASN A 97 -3.08 7.00 17.45
N SER A 98 -3.86 6.89 16.37
CA SER A 98 -4.99 7.81 16.08
C SER A 98 -6.36 7.26 16.48
N LEU A 99 -6.49 5.97 16.81
CA LEU A 99 -7.76 5.37 17.24
C LEU A 99 -7.71 4.99 18.71
N LYS A 100 -8.18 5.93 19.55
CA LYS A 100 -8.65 5.71 20.93
C LYS A 100 -7.63 5.05 21.86
N LYS A 101 -6.88 5.92 22.53
CA LYS A 101 -6.26 5.77 23.85
C LYS A 101 -7.26 5.16 24.85
N GLY A 102 -7.45 3.83 24.85
CA GLY A 102 -8.33 3.14 25.81
C GLY A 102 -8.95 1.81 25.40
N GLN A 103 -8.98 1.43 24.11
CA GLN A 103 -9.62 0.17 23.69
C GLN A 103 -8.59 -0.78 23.07
N LYS A 104 -8.11 -1.76 23.85
CA LYS A 104 -7.26 -2.85 23.37
C LYS A 104 -8.07 -3.78 22.45
N SER A 105 -8.20 -3.41 21.18
CA SER A 105 -8.68 -4.35 20.17
C SER A 105 -7.68 -5.51 20.03
N LYS A 106 -8.16 -6.74 19.97
CA LYS A 106 -7.33 -7.94 19.71
C LYS A 106 -6.78 -7.98 18.28
N PHE A 107 -7.30 -7.12 17.40
CA PHE A 107 -7.05 -7.15 15.97
C PHE A 107 -6.67 -5.76 15.44
N TYR A 108 -5.66 -5.72 14.57
CA TYR A 108 -5.25 -4.51 13.87
C TYR A 108 -6.14 -4.30 12.64
N PHE A 109 -6.74 -3.11 12.55
CA PHE A 109 -7.52 -2.67 11.39
C PHE A 109 -6.97 -1.33 10.90
N MET A 110 -6.72 -1.25 9.59
CA MET A 110 -6.37 -0.01 8.92
C MET A 110 -7.64 0.84 8.71
N GLN A 111 -7.60 2.12 9.03
CA GLN A 111 -8.73 3.03 8.84
C GLN A 111 -9.11 3.18 7.36
N THR A 112 -10.38 2.94 7.04
CA THR A 112 -10.92 2.99 5.67
C THR A 112 -11.82 4.21 5.41
N ASP A 113 -11.82 5.21 6.30
CA ASP A 113 -12.77 6.33 6.28
C ASP A 113 -12.69 7.20 5.01
N ARG A 114 -11.49 7.38 4.42
CA ARG A 114 -11.30 8.00 3.11
C ARG A 114 -10.34 7.20 2.23
N TRP A 115 -10.30 7.56 0.95
CA TRP A 115 -9.36 7.02 -0.01
C TRP A 115 -7.98 7.69 0.15
N TYR A 116 -7.13 7.07 0.96
CA TYR A 116 -5.74 7.49 1.19
C TYR A 116 -4.78 6.89 0.17
N LEU A 117 -3.61 7.51 0.05
CA LEU A 117 -2.53 7.08 -0.82
C LEU A 117 -2.15 5.61 -0.59
N GLU A 118 -2.08 5.17 0.66
CA GLU A 118 -1.76 3.80 1.05
C GLU A 118 -2.81 2.79 0.55
N ARG A 119 -4.09 3.14 0.61
CA ARG A 119 -5.21 2.30 0.15
C ARG A 119 -5.20 2.10 -1.37
N TYR A 120 -4.90 3.16 -2.11
CA TYR A 120 -4.75 3.08 -3.56
C TYR A 120 -3.57 2.20 -3.97
N ILE A 121 -2.45 2.29 -3.27
CA ILE A 121 -1.27 1.47 -3.56
C ILE A 121 -1.61 -0.02 -3.44
N TYR A 122 -2.25 -0.45 -2.34
CA TYR A 122 -2.65 -1.86 -2.17
C TYR A 122 -3.63 -2.34 -3.24
N LEU A 123 -4.58 -1.47 -3.63
CA LEU A 123 -5.57 -1.81 -4.66
C LEU A 123 -4.92 -1.96 -6.03
N ILE A 124 -4.10 -0.98 -6.44
CA ILE A 124 -3.42 -0.97 -7.74
C ILE A 124 -2.45 -2.15 -7.83
N VAL A 125 -1.62 -2.37 -6.80
CA VAL A 125 -0.70 -3.51 -6.77
C VAL A 125 -1.47 -4.82 -6.80
N GLY A 126 -2.53 -4.94 -6.00
CA GLY A 126 -3.35 -6.15 -5.91
C GLY A 126 -4.02 -6.53 -7.24
N ILE A 127 -4.61 -5.55 -7.94
CA ILE A 127 -5.21 -5.78 -9.26
C ILE A 127 -4.15 -6.16 -10.29
N ASN A 128 -3.02 -5.45 -10.33
CA ASN A 128 -1.95 -5.74 -11.27
C ASN A 128 -1.39 -7.16 -11.07
N LEU A 129 -1.10 -7.55 -9.83
CA LEU A 129 -0.61 -8.90 -9.52
C LEU A 129 -1.63 -9.99 -9.87
N SER A 130 -2.91 -9.75 -9.59
CA SER A 130 -3.98 -10.71 -9.90
C SER A 130 -4.11 -10.90 -11.41
N TRP A 131 -4.09 -9.79 -12.17
CA TRP A 131 -4.12 -9.81 -13.63
C TRP A 131 -2.91 -10.55 -14.20
N THR A 132 -1.71 -10.23 -13.71
CA THR A 132 -0.50 -10.89 -14.18
C THR A 132 -0.51 -12.38 -13.87
N ALA A 133 -0.99 -12.80 -12.69
CA ALA A 133 -1.08 -14.21 -12.34
C ALA A 133 -1.99 -14.98 -13.31
N LEU A 134 -3.12 -14.39 -13.72
CA LEU A 134 -3.99 -14.96 -14.75
C LEU A 134 -3.28 -15.05 -16.11
N PHE A 135 -2.57 -14.00 -16.52
CA PHE A 135 -1.83 -13.98 -17.78
C PHE A 135 -0.69 -15.00 -17.82
N VAL A 136 0.03 -15.19 -16.71
CA VAL A 136 1.04 -16.25 -16.59
C VAL A 136 0.42 -17.64 -16.76
N ARG A 137 -0.82 -17.83 -16.28
CA ARG A 137 -1.51 -19.12 -16.39
C ARG A 137 -2.04 -19.41 -17.79
N PHE A 138 -2.62 -18.41 -18.45
CA PHE A 138 -3.34 -18.57 -19.73
C PHE A 138 -2.52 -18.23 -20.97
N HIS A 139 -1.62 -17.24 -20.91
CA HIS A 139 -0.86 -16.77 -22.07
C HIS A 139 0.57 -17.31 -22.09
N SER A 140 1.45 -16.79 -21.22
CA SER A 140 2.88 -17.07 -21.32
C SER A 140 3.64 -16.83 -20.02
N LEU A 141 4.68 -17.62 -19.81
CA LEU A 141 5.52 -17.55 -18.61
C LEU A 141 6.34 -16.27 -18.51
N TRP A 142 6.60 -15.59 -19.64
CA TRP A 142 7.32 -14.32 -19.69
C TRP A 142 6.64 -13.20 -18.89
N TRP A 143 5.34 -13.32 -18.63
CA TRP A 143 4.61 -12.41 -17.76
C TRP A 143 5.08 -12.44 -16.30
N LEU A 144 5.88 -13.43 -15.88
CA LEU A 144 6.53 -13.47 -14.56
C LEU A 144 7.57 -12.36 -14.35
N CYS A 145 8.10 -11.76 -15.42
CA CYS A 145 9.02 -10.63 -15.30
C CYS A 145 8.38 -9.45 -14.54
N PHE A 146 7.06 -9.28 -14.66
CA PHE A 146 6.34 -8.20 -13.99
C PHE A 146 6.23 -8.39 -12.45
N PRO A 147 5.74 -9.51 -11.89
CA PRO A 147 5.73 -9.73 -10.45
C PRO A 147 7.15 -9.83 -9.87
N ALA A 148 8.13 -10.32 -10.65
CA ALA A 148 9.54 -10.27 -10.24
C ALA A 148 10.04 -8.83 -10.09
N PHE A 149 9.74 -7.97 -11.07
CA PHE A 149 10.06 -6.54 -11.01
C PHE A 149 9.35 -5.84 -9.83
N VAL A 150 8.05 -6.10 -9.64
CA VAL A 150 7.27 -5.53 -8.52
C VAL A 150 7.83 -6.00 -7.17
N GLY A 151 8.22 -7.28 -7.04
CA GLY A 151 8.86 -7.83 -5.85
C GLY A 151 10.18 -7.12 -5.55
N ALA A 152 11.05 -6.96 -6.54
CA ALA A 152 12.32 -6.24 -6.39
C ALA A 152 12.11 -4.76 -6.00
N ALA A 153 11.19 -4.07 -6.68
CA ALA A 153 10.83 -2.69 -6.36
C ALA A 153 10.27 -2.55 -4.94
N THR A 154 9.52 -3.54 -4.47
CA THR A 154 8.99 -3.59 -3.11
C THR A 154 10.08 -3.75 -2.05
N ILE A 155 11.10 -4.58 -2.33
CA ILE A 155 12.29 -4.69 -1.47
C ILE A 155 13.00 -3.35 -1.37
N VAL A 156 13.26 -2.71 -2.52
CA VAL A 156 13.90 -1.38 -2.55
C VAL A 156 13.08 -0.37 -1.76
N PHE A 157 11.75 -0.37 -1.91
CA PHE A 157 10.86 0.47 -1.13
C PHE A 157 10.96 0.20 0.37
N ALA A 158 11.00 -1.06 0.77
CA ALA A 158 11.12 -1.43 2.18
C ALA A 158 12.44 -0.93 2.79
N PHE A 159 13.56 -0.93 2.05
CA PHE A 159 14.84 -0.44 2.57
C PHE A 159 14.95 1.10 2.50
N THR A 160 14.66 1.68 1.34
CA THR A 160 14.91 3.11 1.04
C THR A 160 13.75 4.03 1.41
N GLY A 161 12.53 3.49 1.53
CA GLY A 161 11.30 4.29 1.65
C GLY A 161 10.88 4.99 0.35
N PHE A 162 11.55 4.72 -0.79
CA PHE A 162 11.22 5.28 -2.09
C PHE A 162 10.34 4.32 -2.90
N CYS A 163 9.10 4.72 -3.19
CA CYS A 163 8.19 3.97 -4.06
C CYS A 163 7.75 4.82 -5.25
N ILE A 164 8.00 4.30 -6.45
CA ILE A 164 7.66 4.96 -7.73
C ILE A 164 6.15 5.21 -7.81
N LEU A 165 5.34 4.21 -7.43
CA LEU A 165 3.89 4.30 -7.44
C LEU A 165 3.37 5.31 -6.41
N ALA A 166 3.93 5.30 -5.19
CA ALA A 166 3.58 6.26 -4.16
C ALA A 166 3.87 7.70 -4.60
N ASN A 167 5.05 7.94 -5.19
CA ASN A 167 5.43 9.25 -5.69
C ASN A 167 4.55 9.70 -6.88
N LEU A 168 4.14 8.77 -7.74
CA LEU A 168 3.19 9.04 -8.82
C LEU A 168 1.82 9.46 -8.28
N LEU A 169 1.27 8.71 -7.32
CA LEU A 169 -0.02 9.01 -6.69
C LEU A 169 0.02 10.31 -5.89
N TYR A 170 1.14 10.59 -5.23
CA TYR A 170 1.37 11.85 -4.53
C TYR A 170 1.29 13.04 -5.51
N ARG A 171 1.89 12.92 -6.70
CA ARG A 171 1.80 13.94 -7.77
C ARG A 171 0.39 14.08 -8.36
N LEU A 172 -0.40 13.01 -8.35
CA LEU A 172 -1.82 13.01 -8.71
C LEU A 172 -2.73 13.60 -7.60
N GLY A 173 -2.12 14.03 -6.49
CA GLY A 173 -2.78 14.70 -5.38
C GLY A 173 -3.63 13.76 -4.52
N ALA A 174 -3.18 12.51 -4.32
CA ALA A 174 -3.64 11.70 -3.21
C ALA A 174 -2.98 12.21 -1.91
N GLU A 175 -3.78 12.43 -0.87
CA GLU A 175 -3.26 12.91 0.42
C GLU A 175 -2.63 11.75 1.20
N PRO A 176 -1.31 11.78 1.47
CA PRO A 176 -0.68 10.79 2.34
C PRO A 176 -1.05 11.07 3.79
N ARG A 177 -1.38 10.03 4.57
CA ARG A 177 -1.56 10.16 6.02
C ARG A 177 -0.25 10.07 6.78
N LEU A 178 0.72 9.35 6.24
CA LEU A 178 2.07 9.22 6.82
C LEU A 178 2.97 10.45 6.66
N CYS A 179 2.43 11.61 6.27
CA CYS A 179 3.12 12.89 6.47
C CYS A 179 3.12 13.24 7.96
N ILE A 180 4.00 12.59 8.74
CA ILE A 180 4.57 13.24 9.90
C ILE A 180 5.29 14.47 9.33
N ASN A 181 4.75 15.65 9.64
CA ASN A 181 5.30 16.94 9.23
C ASN A 181 6.82 16.92 9.35
N LEU A 182 7.50 17.38 8.28
CA LEU A 182 8.91 17.73 8.33
C LEU A 182 9.14 18.79 9.41
#